data_AF-A0A257NZP4-F1
#
_entry.id   AF-A0A257NZP4-F1
#
_cell.length_a   1.000
_cell.length_b   1.000
_cell.length_c   1.000
_cell.angle_alpha   90.00
_cell.angle_beta   90.00
_cell.angle_gamma   90.00
#
_symmetry.space_group_name_H-M   'P 1'
#
loop_
_entity.id
_entity.type
_entity.pdbx_description
1 polymer ?
#
loop_
_entity_poly.entity_id
_entity_poly.type
_entity_poly.pdbx_seq_one_letter_code
_entity_poly.pdbx_strand_id
1 'polypeptide(L)'
;MKPRDLLYTARDVLRDMLRFDAAADAVLSRHFRARPQLGKIDRQILADTVYQVLRHLRLFQTLAAGDESIGGAMELRLAILGWSGNAASVHTAFSPEQLEWRKRLLTQDAMALPEAVRWSLPEWLAAALQKQYGDEYPALAQALLRPA
;
A
#
# COMPACT_ATOMS: atom_id res chain seq x y z
N MET A 1 -15.30 -3.49 13.56
CA MET A 1 -15.34 -4.70 12.70
C MET A 1 -14.18 -5.63 13.08
N LYS A 2 -14.17 -6.93 12.74
CA LYS A 2 -12.97 -7.75 13.02
C LYS A 2 -11.81 -7.30 12.12
N PRO A 3 -10.55 -7.25 12.59
CA PRO A 3 -9.42 -6.80 11.78
C PRO A 3 -9.23 -7.58 10.47
N ARG A 4 -9.51 -8.89 10.49
CA ARG A 4 -9.49 -9.74 9.28
C ARG A 4 -10.51 -9.30 8.23
N ASP A 5 -11.73 -8.93 8.64
CA ASP A 5 -12.75 -8.43 7.71
C ASP A 5 -12.36 -7.06 7.14
N LEU A 6 -11.65 -6.24 7.92
CA LEU A 6 -11.11 -4.96 7.49
C LEU A 6 -10.01 -5.13 6.43
N LEU A 7 -9.16 -6.15 6.55
CA LEU A 7 -8.19 -6.51 5.51
C LEU A 7 -8.88 -6.86 4.18
N TYR A 8 -9.93 -7.68 4.22
CA TYR A 8 -10.67 -8.02 3.00
C TYR A 8 -11.43 -6.81 2.42
N THR A 9 -11.88 -5.90 3.28
CA THR A 9 -12.43 -4.62 2.84
C THR A 9 -11.36 -3.78 2.13
N ALA A 10 -10.12 -3.73 2.66
CA ALA A 10 -9.00 -3.05 2.02
C ALA A 10 -8.66 -3.65 0.66
N ARG A 11 -8.64 -4.99 0.54
CA ARG A 11 -8.52 -5.69 -0.75
C ARG A 11 -9.58 -5.22 -1.74
N ASP A 12 -10.85 -5.13 -1.34
CA ASP A 12 -11.95 -4.74 -2.23
C ASP A 12 -11.87 -3.28 -2.65
N VAL A 13 -11.50 -2.37 -1.73
CA VAL A 13 -11.22 -0.98 -2.08
C VAL A 13 -10.08 -0.88 -3.09
N LEU A 14 -8.98 -1.61 -2.86
CA LEU A 14 -7.83 -1.61 -3.76
C LEU A 14 -8.20 -2.17 -5.14
N ARG A 15 -9.05 -3.20 -5.21
CA ARG A 15 -9.56 -3.72 -6.48
C ARG A 15 -10.30 -2.66 -7.27
N ASP A 16 -11.14 -1.87 -6.61
CA ASP A 16 -11.86 -0.77 -7.27
C ASP A 16 -10.91 0.38 -7.63
N MET A 17 -9.99 0.75 -6.75
CA MET A 17 -9.04 1.86 -6.95
C MET A 17 -8.06 1.61 -8.09
N LEU A 18 -7.51 0.40 -8.19
CA LEU A 18 -6.48 0.05 -9.16
C LEU A 18 -7.02 -0.15 -10.58
N ARG A 19 -8.34 0.01 -10.78
CA ARG A 19 -8.95 0.19 -12.10
C ARG A 19 -8.77 1.61 -12.65
N PHE A 20 -8.47 2.57 -11.77
CA PHE A 20 -8.32 4.00 -12.10
C PHE A 20 -9.56 4.63 -12.77
N ASP A 21 -10.75 4.07 -12.53
CA ASP A 21 -12.03 4.57 -13.06
C ASP A 21 -12.49 5.88 -12.37
N ALA A 22 -11.93 6.21 -11.19
CA ALA A 22 -12.22 7.42 -10.43
C ALA A 22 -11.04 7.78 -9.50
N ALA A 23 -11.04 9.00 -8.97
CA ALA A 23 -10.08 9.41 -7.95
C ALA A 23 -10.19 8.57 -6.67
N ALA A 24 -9.06 8.34 -6.00
CA ALA A 24 -8.96 7.45 -4.84
C ALA A 24 -9.88 7.87 -3.67
N ASP A 25 -9.97 9.17 -3.40
CA ASP A 25 -10.84 9.77 -2.40
C ASP A 25 -12.34 9.53 -2.70
N ALA A 26 -12.73 9.58 -3.96
CA ALA A 26 -14.09 9.28 -4.41
C ALA A 26 -14.44 7.79 -4.22
N VAL A 27 -13.48 6.88 -4.50
CA VAL A 27 -13.65 5.44 -4.25
C VAL A 27 -13.83 5.16 -2.76
N LEU A 28 -12.97 5.73 -1.90
CA LEU A 28 -13.10 5.62 -0.43
C LEU A 28 -14.43 6.17 0.07
N SER A 29 -14.80 7.37 -0.40
CA SER A 29 -16.05 8.03 -0.01
C SER A 29 -17.26 7.17 -0.33
N ARG A 30 -17.32 6.58 -1.53
CA ARG A 30 -18.38 5.63 -1.92
C ARG A 30 -18.39 4.40 -1.02
N HIS A 31 -17.21 3.85 -0.70
CA HIS A 31 -17.10 2.68 0.16
C HIS A 31 -17.56 2.95 1.60
N PHE A 32 -17.24 4.12 2.16
CA PHE A 32 -17.68 4.53 3.49
C PHE A 32 -19.18 4.81 3.55
N ARG A 33 -19.76 5.44 2.52
CA ARG A 33 -21.21 5.66 2.44
C ARG A 33 -21.98 4.34 2.35
N ALA A 34 -21.46 3.36 1.61
CA ALA A 34 -22.06 2.03 1.49
C ALA A 34 -21.95 1.19 2.78
N ARG A 35 -21.10 1.58 3.73
CA ARG A 35 -20.85 0.85 4.99
C ARG A 35 -20.91 1.78 6.20
N PRO A 36 -22.10 2.27 6.57
CA PRO A 36 -22.27 3.18 7.70
C PRO A 36 -21.78 2.57 9.03
N GLN A 37 -21.78 1.23 9.15
CA GLN A 37 -21.30 0.48 10.32
C GLN A 37 -19.78 0.56 10.55
N LEU A 38 -18.99 1.05 9.58
CA LEU A 38 -17.56 1.27 9.78
C LEU A 38 -17.36 2.43 10.78
N GLY A 39 -16.78 2.11 11.94
CA GLY A 39 -16.41 3.10 12.94
C GLY A 39 -15.25 3.99 12.50
N LYS A 40 -15.02 5.10 13.21
CA LYS A 40 -13.96 6.08 12.90
C LYS A 40 -12.57 5.43 12.75
N ILE A 41 -12.21 4.54 13.68
CA ILE A 41 -10.91 3.85 13.67
C ILE A 41 -10.78 2.94 12.45
N ASP A 42 -11.81 2.13 12.16
CA ASP A 42 -11.80 1.23 11.00
C ASP A 42 -11.66 2.03 9.68
N ARG A 43 -12.33 3.18 9.57
CA ARG A 43 -12.20 4.06 8.40
C ARG A 43 -10.80 4.65 8.26
N GLN A 44 -10.18 5.05 9.37
CA GLN A 44 -8.81 5.57 9.37
C GLN A 44 -7.81 4.51 8.94
N ILE A 45 -7.86 3.31 9.54
CA ILE A 45 -7.00 2.19 9.15
C ILE A 45 -7.19 1.86 7.68
N LEU A 46 -8.43 1.81 7.19
CA LEU A 46 -8.71 1.54 5.78
C LEU A 46 -8.07 2.59 4.87
N ALA A 47 -8.30 3.88 5.15
CA ALA A 47 -7.76 4.98 4.37
C ALA A 47 -6.23 4.98 4.36
N ASP A 48 -5.61 4.89 5.55
CA ASP A 48 -4.17 4.89 5.68
C ASP A 48 -3.54 3.68 4.98
N THR A 49 -4.17 2.51 5.06
CA THR A 49 -3.70 1.29 4.37
C THR A 49 -3.72 1.49 2.86
N VAL A 50 -4.83 1.96 2.28
CA VAL A 50 -4.91 2.10 0.81
C VAL A 50 -4.02 3.22 0.29
N TYR A 51 -3.90 4.34 1.01
CA TYR A 51 -2.97 5.40 0.61
C TYR A 51 -1.51 4.99 0.75
N GLN A 52 -1.17 4.18 1.76
CA GLN A 52 0.16 3.60 1.88
C GLN A 52 0.48 2.72 0.67
N VAL A 53 -0.48 1.90 0.24
CA VAL A 53 -0.35 1.08 -0.98
C VAL A 53 -0.18 1.95 -2.22
N LEU A 54 -1.04 2.94 -2.44
CA LEU A 54 -0.95 3.80 -3.64
C LEU A 54 0.39 4.54 -3.71
N ARG A 55 0.88 5.03 -2.56
CA ARG A 55 2.14 5.75 -2.47
C ARG A 55 3.36 4.87 -2.77
N HIS A 56 3.29 3.58 -2.43
CA HIS A 56 4.36 2.60 -2.64
C HIS A 56 3.98 1.54 -3.69
N LEU A 57 3.09 1.88 -4.63
CA LEU A 57 2.40 0.86 -5.44
C LEU A 57 3.37 -0.01 -6.24
N ARG A 58 4.34 0.62 -6.91
CA ARG A 58 5.33 -0.09 -7.75
C ARG A 58 6.25 -0.96 -6.89
N LEU A 59 6.68 -0.46 -5.73
CA LEU A 59 7.46 -1.22 -4.76
C LEU A 59 6.69 -2.46 -4.29
N PHE A 60 5.47 -2.28 -3.79
CA PHE A 60 4.67 -3.38 -3.26
C PHE A 60 4.26 -4.39 -4.34
N GLN A 61 3.96 -3.95 -5.55
CA GLN A 61 3.72 -4.86 -6.69
C GLN A 61 4.97 -5.69 -7.00
N THR A 62 6.16 -5.08 -7.00
CA THR A 62 7.42 -5.79 -7.26
C THR A 62 7.72 -6.83 -6.18
N LEU A 63 7.60 -6.43 -4.91
CA LEU A 63 7.80 -7.34 -3.77
C LEU A 63 6.79 -8.49 -3.78
N ALA A 64 5.51 -8.19 -4.00
CA ALA A 64 4.44 -9.19 -4.00
C ALA A 64 4.51 -10.16 -5.19
N ALA A 65 5.05 -9.72 -6.33
CA ALA A 65 5.28 -10.57 -7.51
C ALA A 65 6.55 -11.44 -7.36
N GLY A 66 7.54 -10.99 -6.57
CA GLY A 66 8.76 -11.75 -6.30
C GLY A 66 8.59 -12.93 -5.34
N ASP A 67 7.47 -13.00 -4.60
CA ASP A 67 7.19 -14.07 -3.64
C ASP A 67 5.69 -14.40 -3.59
N GLU A 68 5.31 -15.47 -4.31
CA GLU A 68 3.92 -15.94 -4.43
C GLU A 68 3.52 -16.97 -3.36
N SER A 69 4.29 -17.10 -2.28
CA SER A 69 3.96 -18.07 -1.20
C SER A 69 2.64 -17.77 -0.47
N ILE A 70 2.18 -16.52 -0.51
CA ILE A 70 0.84 -16.13 -0.05
C ILE A 70 -0.13 -16.11 -1.23
N GLY A 71 -1.06 -17.06 -1.23
CA GLY A 71 -2.11 -17.15 -2.23
C GLY A 71 -3.15 -16.02 -2.16
N GLY A 72 -3.98 -15.93 -3.19
CA GLY A 72 -5.05 -14.94 -3.31
C GLY A 72 -4.74 -13.83 -4.33
N ALA A 73 -5.68 -12.89 -4.43
CA ALA A 73 -5.58 -11.79 -5.39
C ALA A 73 -4.42 -10.84 -5.05
N MET A 74 -3.86 -10.16 -6.07
CA MET A 74 -2.76 -9.21 -5.89
C MET A 74 -3.12 -8.13 -4.86
N GLU A 75 -4.36 -7.64 -4.85
CA GLU A 75 -4.83 -6.60 -3.95
C GLU A 75 -4.81 -7.04 -2.47
N LEU A 76 -4.94 -8.35 -2.20
CA LEU A 76 -4.81 -8.86 -0.85
C LEU A 76 -3.35 -8.80 -0.38
N ARG A 77 -2.41 -9.22 -1.24
CA ARG A 77 -0.96 -9.11 -0.98
C ARG A 77 -0.56 -7.64 -0.76
N LEU A 78 -1.06 -6.73 -1.59
CA LEU A 78 -0.84 -5.29 -1.43
C LEU A 78 -1.42 -4.75 -0.12
N ALA A 79 -2.65 -5.15 0.25
CA ALA A 79 -3.27 -4.74 1.51
C ALA A 79 -2.48 -5.24 2.73
N ILE A 80 -1.91 -6.45 2.67
CA ILE A 80 -1.05 -6.99 3.73
C ILE A 80 0.23 -6.15 3.87
N LEU A 81 0.91 -5.83 2.76
CA LEU A 81 2.14 -5.04 2.78
C LEU A 81 1.89 -3.63 3.33
N GLY A 82 0.85 -2.95 2.83
CA GLY A 82 0.52 -1.57 3.17
C GLY A 82 -0.29 -1.38 4.46
N TRP A 83 -0.59 -2.45 5.20
CA TRP A 83 -1.47 -2.37 6.38
C TRP A 83 -0.99 -1.38 7.45
N SER A 84 -1.86 -0.45 7.82
CA SER A 84 -1.57 0.64 8.77
C SER A 84 -2.12 0.42 10.19
N GLY A 85 -2.84 -0.68 10.43
CA GLY A 85 -3.37 -1.00 11.76
C GLY A 85 -2.25 -1.28 12.77
N ASN A 86 -2.52 -1.03 14.05
CA ASN A 86 -1.55 -1.23 15.14
C ASN A 86 -1.08 -2.70 15.28
N ALA A 87 0.01 -2.93 16.01
CA ALA A 87 0.61 -4.26 16.19
C ALA A 87 -0.39 -5.31 16.73
N ALA A 88 -1.30 -4.91 17.63
CA ALA A 88 -2.35 -5.80 18.14
C ALA A 88 -3.36 -6.23 17.06
N SER A 89 -3.69 -5.32 16.14
CA SER A 89 -4.58 -5.61 15.01
C SER A 89 -3.91 -6.49 13.95
N VAL A 90 -2.59 -6.40 13.80
CA VAL A 90 -1.82 -7.18 12.81
C VAL A 90 -1.88 -8.68 13.10
N HIS A 91 -1.71 -9.09 14.36
CA HIS A 91 -1.80 -10.50 14.77
C HIS A 91 -3.21 -11.09 14.67
N THR A 92 -4.25 -10.26 14.65
CA THR A 92 -5.64 -10.70 14.54
C THR A 92 -6.20 -10.55 13.12
N ALA A 93 -5.57 -9.72 12.28
CA ALA A 93 -5.90 -9.57 10.88
C ALA A 93 -5.28 -10.67 10.02
N PHE A 94 -4.06 -11.11 10.34
CA PHE A 94 -3.23 -11.97 9.47
C PHE A 94 -3.06 -13.38 10.04
N SER A 95 -2.85 -14.36 9.14
CA SER A 95 -2.32 -15.67 9.55
C SER A 95 -0.83 -15.56 9.91
N PRO A 96 -0.27 -16.54 10.65
CA PRO A 96 1.17 -16.60 10.92
C PRO A 96 2.03 -16.56 9.65
N GLU A 97 1.60 -17.26 8.60
CA GLU A 97 2.29 -17.27 7.30
C GLU A 97 2.31 -15.88 6.66
N GLN A 98 1.18 -15.16 6.68
CA GLN A 98 1.09 -13.80 6.15
C GLN A 98 1.96 -12.81 6.92
N LEU A 99 2.10 -12.98 8.24
CA LEU A 99 2.98 -12.16 9.07
C LEU A 99 4.44 -12.34 8.69
N GLU A 100 4.91 -13.59 8.61
CA GLU A 100 6.29 -13.89 8.26
C GLU A 100 6.61 -13.49 6.82
N TRP A 101 5.68 -13.71 5.89
CA TRP A 101 5.80 -13.24 4.51
C TRP A 101 5.93 -11.72 4.46
N ARG A 102 5.04 -10.98 5.14
CA ARG A 102 5.09 -9.52 5.19
C ARG A 102 6.43 -9.03 5.75
N LYS A 103 6.88 -9.62 6.86
CA LYS A 103 8.14 -9.27 7.51
C LYS A 103 9.30 -9.49 6.55
N ARG A 104 9.41 -10.68 5.94
CA ARG A 104 10.46 -11.04 4.98
C ARG A 104 10.55 -10.04 3.82
N LEU A 105 9.41 -9.68 3.23
CA LEU A 105 9.39 -8.77 2.09
C LEU A 105 9.73 -7.32 2.48
N LEU A 106 9.21 -6.82 3.60
CA LEU A 106 9.47 -5.44 4.03
C LEU A 106 10.88 -5.24 4.59
N THR A 107 11.60 -6.31 4.92
CA THR A 107 13.02 -6.26 5.32
C THR A 107 14.00 -6.34 4.15
N GLN A 108 13.52 -6.54 2.92
CA GLN A 108 14.41 -6.54 1.76
C GLN A 108 15.06 -5.17 1.57
N ASP A 109 16.31 -5.16 1.12
CA ASP A 109 17.02 -3.92 0.84
C ASP A 109 16.40 -3.22 -0.38
N ALA A 110 15.60 -2.19 -0.13
CA ALA A 110 15.01 -1.37 -1.17
C ALA A 110 16.07 -0.65 -2.03
N MET A 111 17.31 -0.50 -1.55
CA MET A 111 18.40 0.08 -2.33
C MET A 111 18.93 -0.89 -3.39
N ALA A 112 18.73 -2.20 -3.23
CA ALA A 112 19.06 -3.18 -4.27
C ALA A 112 18.08 -3.15 -5.45
N LEU A 113 16.92 -2.50 -5.30
CA LEU A 113 15.90 -2.39 -6.34
C LEU A 113 16.19 -1.24 -7.31
N PRO A 114 15.73 -1.34 -8.57
CA PRO A 114 15.75 -0.23 -9.52
C PRO A 114 15.09 1.01 -8.92
N GLU A 115 15.63 2.18 -9.22
CA GLU A 115 15.20 3.44 -8.63
C GLU A 115 13.69 3.72 -8.84
N ALA A 116 13.19 3.43 -10.04
CA ALA A 116 11.77 3.56 -10.39
C ALA A 116 10.84 2.67 -9.54
N VAL A 117 11.36 1.59 -8.95
CA VAL A 117 10.64 0.73 -8.01
C VAL A 117 10.80 1.27 -6.59
N ARG A 118 12.04 1.58 -6.19
CA ARG A 118 12.40 2.10 -4.86
C ARG A 118 11.56 3.30 -4.44
N TRP A 119 11.45 4.30 -5.32
CA TRP A 119 10.68 5.52 -5.04
C TRP A 119 9.23 5.43 -5.46
N SER A 120 8.81 4.30 -6.04
CA SER A 120 7.50 4.15 -6.69
C SER A 120 7.16 5.27 -7.69
N LEU A 121 8.17 5.78 -8.38
CA LEU A 121 8.04 6.79 -9.42
C LEU A 121 8.15 6.16 -10.81
N PRO A 122 7.28 6.51 -11.77
CA PRO A 122 7.51 6.21 -13.18
C PRO A 122 8.81 6.86 -13.67
N GLU A 123 9.48 6.21 -14.62
CA GLU A 123 10.79 6.65 -15.13
C GLU A 123 10.76 8.08 -15.69
N TRP A 124 9.71 8.44 -16.42
CA TRP A 124 9.55 9.80 -16.96
C TRP A 124 9.48 10.88 -15.86
N LEU A 125 8.87 10.55 -14.70
CA LEU A 125 8.72 11.47 -13.58
C LEU A 125 10.02 11.56 -12.78
N ALA A 126 10.68 10.42 -12.54
CA ALA A 126 12.00 10.37 -11.95
C ALA A 126 13.01 11.22 -12.75
N ALA A 127 13.04 11.05 -14.07
CA ALA A 127 13.90 11.84 -14.95
C ALA A 127 13.58 13.36 -14.91
N ALA A 128 12.29 13.72 -14.86
CA ALA A 128 11.87 15.12 -14.76
C ALA A 128 12.30 15.75 -13.42
N LEU A 129 12.12 15.02 -12.31
CA LEU A 129 12.53 15.49 -10.99
C LEU A 129 14.05 15.57 -10.87
N GLN A 130 14.78 14.57 -11.37
CA GLN A 130 16.25 14.60 -11.41
C GLN A 130 16.77 15.80 -12.21
N LYS A 131 16.15 16.11 -13.35
CA LYS A 131 16.51 17.28 -14.17
C LYS A 131 16.26 18.60 -13.44
N GLN A 132 15.20 18.69 -12.64
CA GLN A 132 14.80 19.92 -11.97
C GLN A 132 15.53 20.15 -10.64
N TYR A 133 15.77 19.09 -9.86
CA TYR A 133 16.27 19.18 -8.49
C TYR A 133 17.69 18.63 -8.31
N GLY A 134 18.28 18.00 -9.34
CA GLY A 134 19.66 17.51 -9.30
C GLY A 134 19.91 16.58 -8.11
N ASP A 135 20.88 16.95 -7.26
CA ASP A 135 21.28 16.17 -6.09
C ASP A 135 20.25 16.14 -4.96
N GLU A 136 19.26 17.07 -4.95
CA GLU A 136 18.19 17.11 -3.94
C GLU A 136 17.04 16.13 -4.25
N TYR A 137 16.95 15.64 -5.49
CA TYR A 137 15.86 14.76 -5.93
C TYR A 137 15.67 13.51 -5.06
N PRO A 138 16.71 12.75 -4.66
CA PRO A 138 16.52 11.55 -3.85
C PRO A 138 15.85 11.86 -2.49
N ALA A 139 16.19 12.99 -1.87
CA ALA A 139 15.55 13.42 -0.62
C ALA A 139 14.09 13.80 -0.85
N LEU A 140 13.79 14.51 -1.95
CA LEU A 140 12.42 14.83 -2.34
C LEU A 140 11.58 13.56 -2.62
N ALA A 141 12.12 12.62 -3.40
CA ALA A 141 11.46 11.36 -3.72
C ALA A 141 11.12 10.56 -2.46
N GLN A 142 12.07 10.51 -1.51
CA GLN A 142 11.83 9.88 -0.20
C GLN A 142 10.76 10.63 0.62
N ALA A 143 10.72 11.96 0.57
CA ALA A 143 9.74 12.75 1.29
C ALA A 143 8.31 12.52 0.75
N LEU A 144 8.14 12.40 -0.56
CA LEU A 144 6.86 12.10 -1.22
C LEU A 144 6.30 10.72 -0.83
N LEU A 145 7.16 9.81 -0.35
CA LEU A 145 6.76 8.50 0.17
C LEU A 145 6.26 8.53 1.62
N ARG A 146 6.30 9.67 2.31
CA ARG A 146 5.76 9.78 3.68
C ARG A 146 4.28 10.19 3.65
N PRO A 147 3.50 9.81 4.69
CA PRO A 147 2.18 10.40 4.90
C PRO A 147 2.28 11.93 4.99
N ALA A 148 1.25 12.62 4.49
CA ALA A 148 1.13 14.08 4.55
C ALA A 148 0.73 14.56 5.95
#